data_AF-A0A832DID4-F1
#
_entry.id   AF-A0A832DID4-F1
#
_cell.length_a   1.000
_cell.length_b   1.000
_cell.length_c   1.000
_cell.angle_alpha   90.00
_cell.angle_beta   90.00
_cell.angle_gamma   90.00
#
_symmetry.space_group_name_H-M   'P 1'
#
loop_
_entity.id
_entity.type
_entity.pdbx_description
1 polymer ?
#
loop_
_entity_poly.entity_id
_entity_poly.type
_entity_poly.pdbx_seq_one_letter_code
_entity_poly.pdbx_strand_id
1 'polypeptide(L)'
;MNNKLLLLIFLFSFLIGCCSQSMMIFDSTVTILEADCWLNLMPGGNPSFHYSGTFSIDKKFIDDFKFLYVKVFYKDEMIHQSQPLLQFYDELITDTTSLVRFHFYSDQGIKVTDKMMKAESVDLLLVFQIKDNTVEKLVKEIPLTRAY
;
A
#
# COMPACT_ATOMS: atom_id res chain seq x y z
N MET A 1 -19.98 -51.82 -23.21
CA MET A 1 -19.95 -50.82 -22.12
C MET A 1 -18.86 -49.81 -22.42
N ASN A 2 -19.14 -48.53 -22.16
CA ASN A 2 -18.66 -47.40 -22.95
C ASN A 2 -17.24 -46.93 -22.61
N ASN A 3 -16.28 -47.14 -23.52
CA ASN A 3 -14.94 -46.53 -23.48
C ASN A 3 -14.95 -44.99 -23.50
N LYS A 4 -16.11 -44.37 -23.81
CA LYS A 4 -16.31 -42.92 -23.74
C LYS A 4 -16.42 -42.39 -22.31
N LEU A 5 -16.75 -43.23 -21.31
CA LEU A 5 -16.92 -42.80 -19.92
C LEU A 5 -15.56 -42.66 -19.19
N LEU A 6 -14.58 -43.50 -19.52
CA LEU A 6 -13.23 -43.45 -18.96
C LEU A 6 -12.44 -42.20 -19.39
N LEU A 7 -12.70 -41.69 -20.60
CA LEU A 7 -12.04 -40.48 -21.11
C LEU A 7 -12.54 -39.19 -20.41
N LEU A 8 -13.75 -39.21 -19.87
CA LEU A 8 -14.33 -38.05 -19.17
C LEU A 8 -13.77 -37.87 -17.75
N ILE A 9 -13.36 -38.97 -17.10
CA ILE A 9 -12.81 -38.95 -15.73
C ILE A 9 -11.36 -38.45 -15.73
N PHE A 10 -10.57 -38.76 -16.76
CA PHE A 10 -9.17 -38.30 -16.84
C PHE A 10 -9.04 -36.80 -17.12
N LEU A 11 -10.06 -36.18 -17.74
CA LEU A 11 -10.07 -34.74 -18.01
C LEU A 11 -10.37 -33.89 -16.77
N PHE A 12 -10.98 -34.47 -15.73
CA PHE A 12 -11.37 -33.72 -14.52
C PHE A 12 -10.24 -33.59 -13.49
N SER A 13 -9.23 -34.46 -13.56
CA SER A 13 -8.07 -34.46 -12.66
C SER A 13 -7.03 -33.36 -12.92
N PHE A 14 -7.14 -32.61 -14.04
CA PHE A 14 -6.23 -31.51 -14.36
C PHE A 14 -6.69 -30.13 -13.84
N LEU A 15 -7.84 -30.05 -13.18
CA LEU A 15 -8.42 -28.78 -12.71
C LEU A 15 -8.32 -28.53 -11.20
N ILE A 16 -7.64 -29.40 -10.44
CA ILE A 16 -7.25 -29.07 -9.06
C ILE A 16 -6.00 -28.20 -9.15
N GLY A 17 -6.26 -26.96 -9.57
CA GLY A 17 -5.29 -25.90 -9.74
C GLY A 17 -4.45 -25.72 -8.49
N CYS A 18 -3.16 -25.53 -8.74
CA CYS A 18 -2.18 -25.03 -7.81
C CYS A 18 -2.64 -23.65 -7.29
N CYS A 19 -3.43 -23.65 -6.22
CA CYS A 19 -3.64 -22.45 -5.42
C CYS A 19 -2.31 -22.17 -4.70
N SER A 20 -1.43 -21.43 -5.37
CA SER A 20 -0.32 -20.74 -4.73
C SER A 20 -0.91 -19.74 -3.73
N GLN A 21 -1.21 -20.22 -2.52
CA GLN A 21 -1.43 -19.34 -1.37
C GLN A 21 -0.11 -18.61 -1.16
N SER A 22 -0.06 -17.32 -1.51
CA SER A 22 1.04 -16.47 -1.10
C SER A 22 1.04 -16.48 0.43
N MET A 23 2.04 -17.14 0.99
CA MET A 23 2.28 -17.14 2.43
C MET A 23 2.61 -15.69 2.81
N MET A 24 1.66 -15.01 3.46
CA MET A 24 1.91 -13.69 4.05
C MET A 24 2.91 -13.89 5.20
N ILE A 25 4.19 -13.74 4.88
CA ILE A 25 5.25 -13.65 5.88
C ILE A 25 4.98 -12.37 6.66
N PHE A 26 4.81 -12.50 7.97
CA PHE A 26 4.69 -11.37 8.88
C PHE A 26 6.06 -10.69 8.97
N ASP A 27 6.32 -9.79 8.03
CA ASP A 27 7.63 -9.17 7.88
C ASP A 27 7.77 -7.97 8.81
N SER A 28 8.63 -8.04 9.82
CA SER A 28 8.92 -6.94 10.74
C SER A 28 9.85 -5.86 10.13
N THR A 29 10.29 -6.03 8.88
CA THR A 29 11.28 -5.15 8.24
C THR A 29 10.79 -3.72 8.10
N VAL A 30 9.51 -3.54 7.78
CA VAL A 30 8.87 -2.21 7.68
C VAL A 30 7.74 -2.12 8.70
N THR A 31 7.74 -1.04 9.48
CA THR A 31 6.67 -0.72 10.42
C THR A 31 6.09 0.63 10.04
N ILE A 32 4.78 0.68 9.79
CA ILE A 32 4.06 1.94 9.57
C ILE A 32 3.71 2.50 10.94
N LEU A 33 4.08 3.76 11.19
CA LEU A 33 3.89 4.43 12.48
C LEU A 33 2.62 5.27 12.45
N GLU A 34 2.41 6.02 11.37
CA GLU A 34 1.23 6.83 11.14
C GLU A 34 0.90 6.91 9.64
N ALA A 35 -0.38 7.16 9.34
CA ALA A 35 -0.84 7.44 8.00
C ALA A 35 -2.11 8.30 8.07
N ASP A 36 -2.12 9.39 7.31
CA ASP A 36 -3.20 10.37 7.24
C ASP A 36 -3.64 10.57 5.80
N CYS A 37 -4.92 10.90 5.63
CA CYS A 37 -5.52 11.20 4.33
C CYS A 37 -6.44 12.41 4.44
N TRP A 38 -6.39 13.29 3.45
CA TRP A 38 -7.33 14.42 3.38
C TRP A 38 -7.66 14.82 1.95
N LEU A 39 -8.81 15.47 1.81
CA LEU A 39 -9.22 16.21 0.63
C LEU A 39 -9.04 17.70 0.92
N ASN A 40 -8.33 18.40 0.06
CA ASN A 40 -8.35 19.85 0.00
C ASN A 40 -9.45 20.28 -0.97
N LEU A 41 -10.45 20.99 -0.45
CA LEU A 41 -11.66 21.44 -1.14
C LEU A 41 -11.75 22.97 -1.23
N MET A 42 -10.60 23.66 -1.22
CA MET A 42 -10.52 25.13 -1.24
C MET A 42 -11.45 25.78 -2.27
N PRO A 43 -12.28 26.77 -1.86
CA PRO A 43 -13.12 27.53 -2.77
C PRO A 43 -12.33 28.18 -3.90
N GLY A 44 -12.75 27.95 -5.14
CA GLY A 44 -12.08 28.49 -6.33
C GLY A 44 -10.80 27.75 -6.75
N GLY A 45 -10.34 26.78 -5.95
CA GLY A 45 -9.27 25.85 -6.32
C GLY A 45 -9.80 24.54 -6.90
N ASN A 46 -8.92 23.78 -7.57
CA ASN A 46 -9.25 22.41 -7.95
C ASN A 46 -9.14 21.50 -6.71
N PRO A 47 -10.18 20.70 -6.39
CA PRO A 47 -10.10 19.71 -5.33
C PRO A 47 -8.90 18.79 -5.53
N SER A 48 -8.16 18.53 -4.44
CA SER A 48 -7.02 17.60 -4.46
C SER A 48 -7.07 16.63 -3.29
N PHE A 49 -6.69 15.38 -3.55
CA PHE A 49 -6.50 14.36 -2.55
C PHE A 49 -5.04 14.31 -2.13
N HIS A 50 -4.80 14.02 -0.85
CA HIS A 50 -3.47 13.95 -0.28
C HIS A 50 -3.39 12.81 0.73
N TYR A 51 -2.20 12.24 0.85
CA TYR A 51 -1.86 11.33 1.93
C TYR A 51 -0.45 11.64 2.45
N SER A 52 -0.22 11.32 3.71
CA SER A 52 1.12 11.38 4.32
C SER A 52 1.25 10.38 5.44
N GLY A 53 2.47 10.25 5.97
CA GLY A 53 2.69 9.51 7.19
C GLY A 53 4.16 9.24 7.44
N THR A 54 4.41 8.30 8.33
CA THR A 54 5.76 7.87 8.70
C THR A 54 5.87 6.36 8.81
N PHE A 55 7.04 5.87 8.45
CA PHE A 55 7.40 4.47 8.64
C PHE A 55 8.85 4.37 9.13
N SER A 56 9.17 3.21 9.69
CA SER A 56 10.54 2.84 10.03
C SER A 56 10.96 1.56 9.31
N ILE A 57 12.23 1.51 8.92
CA ILE A 57 12.89 0.32 8.38
C ILE A 57 14.12 -0.02 9.23
N ASP A 58 14.47 -1.31 9.32
CA ASP A 58 15.74 -1.74 9.92
C ASP A 58 16.94 -1.15 9.16
N LYS A 59 17.88 -0.55 9.89
CA LYS A 59 19.06 0.16 9.37
C LYS A 59 19.85 -0.70 8.38
N LYS A 60 19.87 -2.03 8.56
CA LYS A 60 20.58 -2.95 7.65
C LYS A 60 20.01 -3.03 6.23
N PHE A 61 18.81 -2.48 5.99
CA PHE A 61 18.16 -2.48 4.68
C PHE A 61 18.08 -1.08 4.05
N ILE A 62 18.69 -0.08 4.66
CA ILE A 62 18.52 1.31 4.20
C ILE A 62 19.06 1.56 2.78
N ASP A 63 20.13 0.87 2.39
CA ASP A 63 20.71 0.99 1.07
C ASP A 63 20.01 0.11 0.01
N ASP A 64 19.17 -0.83 0.46
CA ASP A 64 18.55 -1.87 -0.36
C ASP A 64 17.03 -1.68 -0.53
N PHE A 65 16.44 -0.61 0.02
CA PHE A 65 15.00 -0.40 -0.03
C PHE A 65 14.56 0.63 -1.08
N LYS A 66 13.35 0.44 -1.60
CA LYS A 66 12.63 1.40 -2.43
C LYS A 66 11.17 1.44 -2.00
N PHE A 67 10.62 2.62 -1.77
CA PHE A 67 9.17 2.78 -1.62
C PHE A 67 8.55 2.92 -3.01
N LEU A 68 7.88 1.87 -3.48
CA LEU A 68 7.41 1.78 -4.86
C LEU A 68 6.14 2.60 -5.09
N TYR A 69 5.10 2.33 -4.31
CA TYR A 69 3.80 2.98 -4.50
C TYR A 69 2.90 2.87 -3.27
N VAL A 70 1.94 3.79 -3.20
CA VAL A 70 0.79 3.74 -2.30
C VAL A 70 -0.45 3.51 -3.17
N LYS A 71 -1.23 2.48 -2.84
CA LYS A 71 -2.55 2.23 -3.41
C LYS A 71 -3.62 2.60 -2.39
N VAL A 72 -4.63 3.34 -2.84
CA VAL A 72 -5.75 3.80 -2.01
C VAL A 72 -6.97 2.99 -2.37
N PHE A 73 -7.65 2.44 -1.37
CA PHE A 73 -8.87 1.66 -1.55
C PHE A 73 -10.05 2.29 -0.83
N TYR A 74 -11.23 2.19 -1.44
CA TYR A 74 -12.52 2.47 -0.82
C TYR A 74 -13.46 1.32 -1.11
N LYS A 75 -13.95 0.65 -0.06
CA LYS A 75 -14.82 -0.54 -0.18
C LYS A 75 -14.22 -1.61 -1.11
N ASP A 76 -12.98 -2.00 -0.84
CA ASP A 76 -12.20 -3.00 -1.60
C ASP A 76 -11.87 -2.63 -3.05
N GLU A 77 -12.27 -1.44 -3.51
CA GLU A 77 -11.93 -0.97 -4.85
C GLU A 77 -10.75 0.02 -4.81
N MET A 78 -9.73 -0.22 -5.63
CA MET A 78 -8.62 0.72 -5.80
C MET A 78 -9.11 1.99 -6.49
N ILE A 79 -9.06 3.11 -5.78
CA ILE A 79 -9.50 4.42 -6.27
C ILE A 79 -8.34 5.33 -6.68
N HIS A 80 -7.11 4.99 -6.28
CA HIS A 80 -5.89 5.72 -6.66
C HIS A 80 -4.62 4.89 -6.47
N GLN A 81 -3.60 5.19 -7.26
CA GLN A 81 -2.24 4.69 -7.06
C GLN A 81 -1.23 5.77 -7.45
N SER A 82 -0.25 6.03 -6.60
CA SER A 82 0.88 6.92 -6.92
C SER A 82 2.16 6.50 -6.23
N GLN A 83 3.29 6.92 -6.80
CA GLN A 83 4.58 6.84 -6.13
C GLN A 83 4.66 7.95 -5.06
N PRO A 84 4.99 7.63 -3.81
CA PRO A 84 5.16 8.64 -2.76
C PRO A 84 6.50 9.37 -2.91
N LEU A 85 6.54 10.59 -2.40
CA LEU A 85 7.77 11.31 -2.12
C LEU A 85 8.28 10.91 -0.73
N LEU A 86 9.60 10.92 -0.55
CA LEU A 86 10.28 10.44 0.66
C LEU A 86 11.20 11.52 1.23
N GLN A 87 11.18 11.67 2.55
CA GLN A 87 12.09 12.54 3.30
C GLN A 87 12.53 11.84 4.59
N PHE A 88 13.77 12.07 5.03
CA PHE A 88 14.23 11.58 6.33
C PHE A 88 13.51 12.31 7.48
N TYR A 89 13.08 11.56 8.50
CA TYR A 89 12.33 12.11 9.64
C TYR A 89 13.24 12.89 10.61
N ASP A 90 14.46 12.40 10.85
CA ASP A 90 15.45 13.06 11.72
C ASP A 90 16.85 12.62 11.30
N GLU A 91 17.74 13.58 11.00
CA GLU A 91 19.14 13.31 10.61
C GLU A 91 20.01 12.87 11.81
N LEU A 92 19.47 12.94 13.02
CA LEU A 92 20.11 12.42 14.23
C LEU A 92 19.95 10.90 14.26
N ILE A 93 20.69 10.21 13.39
CA ILE A 93 20.98 8.78 13.51
C ILE A 93 21.76 8.61 14.82
N THR A 94 21.04 8.53 15.93
CA THR A 94 21.60 8.03 17.17
C THR A 94 21.91 6.57 16.91
N ASP A 95 23.21 6.23 16.90
CA ASP A 95 23.76 4.90 16.61
C ASP A 95 23.19 3.77 17.50
N THR A 96 22.37 4.12 18.48
CA THR A 96 21.71 3.23 19.43
C THR A 96 20.43 2.59 18.90
N THR A 97 19.79 3.13 17.86
CA THR A 97 18.57 2.56 17.29
C THR A 97 18.84 1.84 15.98
N SER A 98 18.43 0.57 15.88
CA SER A 98 18.54 -0.25 14.66
C SER A 98 17.49 0.10 13.60
N LEU A 99 16.80 1.24 13.73
CA LEU A 99 15.69 1.64 12.88
C LEU A 99 15.93 3.04 12.33
N VAL A 100 15.60 3.24 11.05
CA VAL A 100 15.63 4.56 10.40
C VAL A 100 14.21 4.94 10.02
N ARG A 101 13.84 6.19 10.31
CA ARG A 101 12.49 6.72 10.10
C ARG A 101 12.43 7.63 8.88
N PHE A 102 11.34 7.50 8.15
CA PHE A 102 11.06 8.28 6.95
C PHE A 102 9.67 8.88 7.05
N HIS A 103 9.55 10.12 6.57
CA HIS A 103 8.28 10.69 6.15
C HIS A 103 7.99 10.28 4.71
N PHE A 104 6.71 10.05 4.43
CA PHE A 104 6.21 9.95 3.07
C PHE A 104 5.02 10.88 2.87
N TYR A 105 4.84 11.33 1.63
CA TYR A 105 3.71 12.16 1.25
C TYR A 105 3.35 11.95 -0.23
N SER A 106 2.11 12.23 -0.57
CA SER A 106 1.64 12.25 -1.96
C SER A 106 2.30 13.36 -2.76
N ASP A 107 2.36 13.17 -4.08
CA ASP A 107 2.60 14.29 -4.98
C ASP A 107 1.46 15.31 -4.91
N GLN A 108 1.74 16.56 -5.28
CA GLN A 108 0.75 17.63 -5.25
C GLN A 108 -0.32 17.43 -6.34
N GLY A 109 -1.57 17.74 -6.00
CA GLY A 109 -2.64 17.85 -7.00
C GLY A 109 -3.21 16.53 -7.50
N ILE A 110 -3.21 15.45 -6.70
CA ILE A 110 -3.96 14.23 -7.06
C ILE A 110 -5.43 14.60 -7.26
N LYS A 111 -5.93 14.38 -8.47
CA LYS A 111 -7.30 14.74 -8.84
C LYS A 111 -8.29 13.92 -8.00
N VAL A 112 -9.22 14.62 -7.35
CA VAL A 112 -10.28 13.98 -6.57
C VAL A 112 -11.29 13.31 -7.50
N THR A 113 -11.66 12.08 -7.17
CA THR A 113 -12.72 11.32 -7.86
C THR A 113 -14.04 11.37 -7.08
N ASP A 114 -15.16 11.04 -7.73
CA ASP A 114 -16.47 10.96 -7.07
C ASP A 114 -16.48 9.95 -5.91
N LYS A 115 -15.67 8.89 -6.01
CA LYS A 115 -15.55 7.88 -4.95
C LYS A 115 -14.83 8.46 -3.73
N MET A 116 -13.77 9.23 -3.94
CA MET A 116 -13.08 9.95 -2.87
C MET A 116 -14.01 10.96 -2.18
N MET A 117 -14.82 11.70 -2.94
CA MET A 117 -15.78 12.66 -2.35
C MET A 117 -16.79 11.99 -1.41
N LYS A 118 -17.20 10.76 -1.73
CA LYS A 118 -18.17 9.96 -0.96
C LYS A 118 -17.52 9.16 0.17
N ALA A 119 -16.21 9.00 0.18
CA ALA A 119 -15.51 8.22 1.19
C ALA A 119 -15.44 8.98 2.52
N GLU A 120 -15.77 8.29 3.61
CA GLU A 120 -15.54 8.78 4.99
C GLU A 120 -14.19 8.29 5.51
N SER A 121 -13.76 7.11 5.06
CA SER A 121 -12.44 6.52 5.32
C SER A 121 -11.95 5.78 4.08
N VAL A 122 -10.64 5.50 4.05
CA VAL A 122 -9.95 4.76 3.00
C VAL A 122 -8.93 3.79 3.61
N ASP A 123 -8.55 2.77 2.84
CA ASP A 123 -7.42 1.92 3.19
C ASP A 123 -6.21 2.29 2.32
N LEU A 124 -5.02 2.23 2.89
CA LEU A 124 -3.77 2.41 2.17
C LEU A 124 -2.97 1.10 2.15
N LEU A 125 -2.58 0.65 0.95
CA LEU A 125 -1.57 -0.39 0.77
C LEU A 125 -0.25 0.26 0.36
N LEU A 126 0.70 0.26 1.27
CA LEU A 126 2.04 0.79 1.07
C LEU A 126 2.93 -0.37 0.60
N VAL A 127 3.57 -0.22 -0.55
CA VAL A 127 4.37 -1.28 -1.16
C VAL A 127 5.82 -0.87 -1.30
N PHE A 128 6.69 -1.69 -0.71
CA PHE A 128 8.12 -1.51 -0.66
C PHE A 128 8.80 -2.65 -1.43
N GLN A 129 9.94 -2.36 -2.03
CA GLN A 129 10.90 -3.36 -2.49
C GLN A 129 12.08 -3.32 -1.54
N ILE A 130 12.48 -4.46 -0.96
CA ILE A 130 13.67 -4.58 -0.13
C ILE A 130 14.47 -5.76 -0.66
N LYS A 131 15.66 -5.47 -1.21
CA LYS A 131 16.43 -6.44 -2.02
C LYS A 131 15.54 -6.99 -3.14
N ASP A 132 15.33 -8.30 -3.19
CA ASP A 132 14.52 -8.98 -4.19
C ASP A 132 13.08 -9.27 -3.75
N ASN A 133 12.69 -8.85 -2.53
CA ASN A 133 11.36 -9.11 -1.99
C ASN A 133 10.46 -7.87 -2.02
N THR A 134 9.18 -8.10 -2.31
CA THR A 134 8.13 -7.09 -2.16
C THR A 134 7.50 -7.21 -0.77
N VAL A 135 7.43 -6.09 -0.05
CA VAL A 135 6.83 -5.99 1.28
C VAL A 135 5.60 -5.09 1.17
N GLU A 136 4.45 -5.62 1.54
CA GLU A 136 3.18 -4.88 1.52
C GLU A 136 2.69 -4.60 2.93
N LYS A 137 2.23 -3.37 3.17
CA LYS A 137 1.71 -2.92 4.47
C LYS A 137 0.35 -2.28 4.26
N LEU A 138 -0.69 -2.94 4.78
CA LEU A 138 -2.06 -2.45 4.73
C LEU A 138 -2.39 -1.70 6.01
N VAL A 139 -2.78 -0.44 5.86
CA VAL A 139 -3.36 0.39 6.92
C VAL A 139 -4.83 0.62 6.59
N LYS A 140 -5.72 0.21 7.49
CA LYS A 140 -7.16 0.22 7.25
C LYS A 140 -7.86 1.38 7.93
N GLU A 141 -9.01 1.73 7.38
CA GLU A 141 -9.99 2.65 7.99
C GLU A 141 -9.41 4.03 8.34
N ILE A 142 -8.48 4.54 7.52
CA ILE A 142 -7.91 5.87 7.70
C ILE A 142 -9.00 6.91 7.43
N PRO A 143 -9.37 7.76 8.39
CA PRO A 143 -10.37 8.80 8.18
C PRO A 143 -9.96 9.76 7.08
N LEU A 144 -10.88 10.05 6.15
CA LEU A 144 -10.66 11.00 5.07
C LEU A 144 -11.11 12.40 5.49
N THR A 145 -10.16 13.18 6.01
CA THR A 145 -10.42 14.54 6.50
C THR A 145 -10.75 15.47 5.33
N ARG A 146 -11.61 16.47 5.56
CA ARG A 146 -11.98 17.49 4.56
C ARG A 146 -11.47 18.85 5.02
N ALA A 147 -10.52 19.41 4.30
CA ALA A 147 -10.00 20.75 4.51
C ALA A 147 -10.67 21.72 3.52
N TYR A 148 -11.14 22.87 4.01
CA TYR A 148 -11.86 23.89 3.24
C TYR A 148 -11.06 25.19 3.20
#